data_AF-A0A9W4IZ48-F1
#
_entry.id   AF-A0A9W4IZ48-F1
#
_cell.length_a   1.000
_cell.length_b   1.000
_cell.length_c   1.000
_cell.angle_alpha   90.00
_cell.angle_beta   90.00
_cell.angle_gamma   90.00
#
_symmetry.space_group_name_H-M   'P 1'
#
loop_
_entity.id
_entity.type
_entity.pdbx_description
1 polymer ?
#
loop_
_entity_poly.entity_id
_entity_poly.type
_entity_poly.pdbx_seq_one_letter_code
_entity_poly.pdbx_strand_id
1 'polypeptide(L)'
;MSEQFHFFSLPLEIREMIWTYAVPDRIVEVGQPGDPDVLPASDLKKAWIQNHKPPTVALICKESRDIAMKSSGIPRGGFTSFAKDYQYWLKSTKTIHFNAEDESELDMPMNMWLENDMLDMLKVVRRGKELSISADLIQPFIRFHNPSSCSGLMQHVLFDERVACTIALQTVMIKATHAQARRFGLFGGGDEAAQLVDPEDDETLNKFKDLWILSDGSHDMTAAKFFETVGGPRFDFRIKRWRAELAVKFIQWSLRFNPLGAPQLTHNAAQAIQWLRQNFDLRQNHAVQELLDDFPEFKLRIMFRLCPPRARRNMIM
;
A
#
# COMPACT_ATOMS: atom_id res chain seq x y z
N MET A 1 17.87 -9.29 -42.32
CA MET A 1 18.48 -10.30 -41.43
C MET A 1 18.43 -9.71 -40.03
N SER A 2 17.61 -10.25 -39.12
CA SER A 2 17.63 -9.79 -37.73
C SER A 2 18.84 -10.41 -37.04
N GLU A 3 19.78 -9.59 -36.59
CA GLU A 3 20.86 -10.05 -35.71
C GLU A 3 20.23 -10.67 -34.45
N GLN A 4 20.50 -11.96 -34.22
CA GLN A 4 19.97 -12.66 -33.06
C GLN A 4 20.83 -12.30 -31.85
N PHE A 5 20.23 -11.69 -30.84
CA PHE A 5 20.93 -11.37 -29.59
C PHE A 5 21.23 -12.67 -28.82
N HIS A 6 22.52 -12.94 -28.58
CA HIS A 6 22.98 -14.09 -27.81
C HIS A 6 23.35 -13.67 -26.38
N PHE A 7 22.37 -13.71 -25.46
CA PHE A 7 22.59 -13.29 -24.06
C PHE A 7 23.81 -13.95 -23.39
N PHE A 8 24.00 -15.25 -23.59
CA PHE A 8 25.08 -16.01 -22.95
C PHE A 8 26.47 -15.78 -23.56
N SER A 9 26.59 -15.02 -24.66
CA SER A 9 27.90 -14.58 -25.16
C SER A 9 28.39 -13.31 -24.47
N LEU A 10 27.57 -12.68 -23.63
CA LEU A 10 27.97 -11.52 -22.84
C LEU A 10 28.92 -11.93 -21.70
N PRO A 11 29.89 -11.06 -21.33
CA PRO A 11 30.68 -11.23 -20.13
C PRO A 11 29.80 -11.43 -18.89
N LEU A 12 30.32 -12.18 -17.90
CA LEU A 12 29.57 -12.51 -16.68
C LEU A 12 29.04 -11.26 -15.99
N GLU A 13 29.87 -10.24 -15.86
CA GLU A 13 29.57 -8.99 -15.18
C GLU A 13 28.36 -8.29 -15.81
N ILE A 14 28.29 -8.30 -17.15
CA ILE A 14 27.16 -7.69 -17.88
C ILE A 14 25.89 -8.51 -17.68
N ARG A 15 25.98 -9.85 -17.71
CA ARG A 15 24.82 -10.72 -17.43
C ARG A 15 24.30 -10.52 -16.01
N GLU A 16 25.20 -10.45 -15.04
CA GLU A 16 24.84 -10.20 -13.63
C GLU A 16 24.16 -8.83 -13.46
N MET A 17 24.67 -7.79 -14.13
CA MET A 17 24.02 -6.47 -14.15
C MET A 17 22.61 -6.56 -14.75
N ILE A 18 22.46 -7.17 -15.93
CA ILE A 18 21.14 -7.33 -16.59
C ILE A 18 20.17 -8.05 -15.66
N TRP A 19 20.60 -9.14 -15.04
CA TRP A 19 19.76 -9.88 -14.09
C TRP A 19 19.41 -9.07 -12.84
N THR A 20 20.34 -8.28 -12.31
CA THR A 20 20.09 -7.40 -11.18
C THR A 20 19.05 -6.34 -11.53
N TYR A 21 19.16 -5.72 -12.71
CA TYR A 21 18.18 -4.76 -13.23
C TYR A 21 16.82 -5.39 -13.54
N ALA A 22 16.79 -6.68 -13.88
CA ALA A 22 15.56 -7.42 -14.16
C ALA A 22 14.81 -7.87 -12.89
N VAL A 23 15.38 -7.70 -11.69
CA VAL A 23 14.64 -7.96 -10.44
C VAL A 23 13.62 -6.83 -10.24
N PRO A 24 12.31 -7.13 -10.16
CA PRO A 24 11.28 -6.11 -10.05
C PRO A 24 11.31 -5.41 -8.69
N ASP A 25 10.97 -4.11 -8.69
CA ASP A 25 10.82 -3.30 -7.48
C ASP A 25 9.40 -3.46 -6.91
N ARG A 26 9.15 -4.64 -6.35
CA ARG A 26 7.82 -5.01 -5.83
C ARG A 26 7.51 -4.28 -4.54
N ILE A 27 6.25 -3.92 -4.33
CA ILE A 27 5.77 -3.56 -2.99
C ILE A 27 5.74 -4.84 -2.15
N VAL A 28 6.44 -4.85 -1.02
CA VAL A 28 6.36 -5.95 -0.06
C VAL A 28 5.25 -5.68 0.93
N GLU A 29 4.29 -6.59 1.01
CA GLU A 29 3.12 -6.45 1.87
C GLU A 29 3.32 -7.19 3.19
N VAL A 30 3.12 -6.49 4.30
CA VAL A 30 3.11 -7.03 5.65
C VAL A 30 1.66 -7.12 6.11
N GLY A 31 1.32 -8.29 6.65
CA GLY A 31 -0.02 -8.66 7.08
C GLY A 31 -0.95 -9.05 5.93
N GLN A 32 -1.88 -9.96 6.22
CA GLN A 32 -2.90 -10.38 5.26
C GLN A 32 -3.93 -9.25 5.11
N PRO A 33 -4.20 -8.74 3.90
CA PRO A 33 -5.21 -7.71 3.73
C PRO A 33 -6.61 -8.21 4.10
N GLY A 34 -7.26 -7.50 5.01
CA GLY A 34 -8.68 -7.57 5.31
C GLY A 34 -9.37 -6.36 4.69
N ASP A 35 -10.18 -6.58 3.65
CA ASP A 35 -11.06 -5.54 3.12
C ASP A 35 -12.45 -6.17 2.86
N PRO A 36 -13.46 -5.90 3.71
CA PRO A 36 -14.81 -6.45 3.53
C PRO A 36 -15.50 -5.99 2.25
N ASP A 37 -15.08 -4.87 1.65
CA ASP A 37 -15.66 -4.37 0.40
C ASP A 37 -15.03 -5.02 -0.84
N VAL A 38 -13.85 -5.61 -0.70
CA VAL A 38 -13.19 -6.37 -1.77
C VAL A 38 -13.73 -7.80 -1.78
N LEU A 39 -14.83 -7.99 -2.49
CA LEU A 39 -15.47 -9.28 -2.64
C LEU A 39 -15.08 -10.00 -3.95
N PRO A 40 -14.76 -11.31 -3.89
CA PRO A 40 -14.67 -12.14 -2.68
C PRO A 40 -13.32 -11.96 -1.95
N ALA A 41 -13.32 -11.98 -0.61
CA ALA A 41 -12.10 -11.93 0.23
C ALA A 41 -11.03 -12.97 -0.18
N SER A 42 -11.46 -14.11 -0.72
CA SER A 42 -10.56 -15.14 -1.26
C SER A 42 -9.67 -14.64 -2.41
N ASP A 43 -10.12 -13.67 -3.20
CA ASP A 43 -9.35 -13.10 -4.31
C ASP A 43 -8.30 -12.11 -3.79
N LEU A 44 -8.61 -11.39 -2.73
CA LEU A 44 -7.67 -10.51 -2.02
C LEU A 44 -6.50 -11.32 -1.45
N LYS A 45 -6.82 -12.40 -0.72
CA LYS A 45 -5.83 -13.35 -0.19
C LYS A 45 -4.99 -13.99 -1.31
N LYS A 46 -5.62 -14.37 -2.44
CA LYS A 46 -4.88 -14.90 -3.59
C LYS A 46 -3.90 -13.89 -4.16
N ALA A 47 -4.31 -12.63 -4.38
CA ALA A 47 -3.41 -11.61 -4.92
C ALA A 47 -2.24 -11.32 -3.97
N TRP A 48 -2.53 -11.24 -2.66
CA TRP A 48 -1.50 -11.12 -1.64
C TRP A 48 -0.50 -12.28 -1.69
N ILE A 49 -0.96 -13.54 -1.74
CA ILE A 49 -0.10 -14.72 -1.89
C ILE A 49 0.73 -14.65 -3.19
N GLN A 50 0.13 -14.19 -4.29
CA GLN A 50 0.83 -14.06 -5.58
C GLN A 50 1.97 -13.04 -5.50
N ASN A 51 1.78 -11.93 -4.79
CA ASN A 51 2.82 -10.91 -4.61
C ASN A 51 4.05 -11.45 -3.85
N HIS A 52 3.85 -12.47 -3.00
CA HIS A 52 4.92 -13.11 -2.23
C HIS A 52 5.69 -14.19 -3.02
N LYS A 53 5.18 -14.67 -4.15
CA LYS A 53 5.88 -15.70 -4.95
C LYS A 53 7.16 -15.17 -5.56
N PRO A 54 8.12 -16.02 -5.95
CA PRO A 54 9.29 -15.57 -6.69
C PRO A 54 8.96 -14.81 -7.98
N PRO A 55 9.72 -13.75 -8.32
CA PRO A 55 9.57 -13.06 -9.59
C PRO A 55 9.96 -13.96 -10.76
N THR A 56 9.47 -13.63 -11.95
CA THR A 56 9.69 -14.47 -13.13
C THR A 56 11.18 -14.61 -13.43
N VAL A 57 11.98 -13.58 -13.17
CA VAL A 57 13.45 -13.62 -13.30
C VAL A 57 14.10 -14.74 -12.48
N ALA A 58 13.53 -15.12 -11.33
CA ALA A 58 14.03 -16.21 -10.49
C ALA A 58 13.78 -17.61 -11.08
N LEU A 59 12.96 -17.70 -12.14
CA LEU A 59 12.54 -18.96 -12.75
C LEU A 59 13.26 -19.25 -14.09
N ILE A 60 13.96 -18.27 -14.68
CA ILE A 60 14.55 -18.37 -16.03
C ILE A 60 15.71 -19.37 -16.07
N CYS A 61 16.76 -19.16 -15.28
CA CYS A 61 17.94 -20.03 -15.24
C CYS A 61 18.59 -20.04 -13.86
N LYS A 62 19.68 -20.79 -13.69
CA LYS A 62 20.40 -20.86 -12.41
C LYS A 62 21.01 -19.51 -12.03
N GLU A 63 21.69 -18.85 -12.97
CA GLU A 63 22.34 -17.55 -12.74
C GLU A 63 21.34 -16.47 -12.28
N SER A 64 20.22 -16.32 -13.01
CA SER A 64 19.20 -15.33 -12.67
C SER A 64 18.53 -15.63 -11.33
N ARG A 65 18.32 -16.91 -11.00
CA ARG A 65 17.81 -17.35 -9.70
C ARG A 65 18.76 -17.00 -8.57
N ASP A 66 20.06 -17.27 -8.73
CA ASP A 66 21.05 -16.99 -7.69
C ASP A 66 21.10 -15.48 -7.39
N ILE A 67 20.97 -14.64 -8.42
CA ILE A 67 20.89 -13.17 -8.27
C ILE A 67 19.59 -12.75 -7.58
N ALA A 68 18.44 -13.25 -8.04
CA ALA A 68 17.15 -12.95 -7.40
C ALA A 68 17.15 -13.37 -5.92
N MET A 69 17.74 -14.52 -5.59
CA MET A 69 17.83 -15.02 -4.21
C MET A 69 18.82 -14.23 -3.34
N LYS A 70 19.91 -13.69 -3.89
CA LYS A 70 20.77 -12.74 -3.17
C LYS A 70 19.99 -11.48 -2.77
N SER A 71 19.09 -11.06 -3.66
CA SER A 71 18.17 -9.93 -3.48
C SER A 71 16.93 -10.26 -2.64
N SER A 72 16.75 -11.52 -2.24
CA SER A 72 15.69 -11.94 -1.31
C SER A 72 16.22 -12.08 0.12
N GLY A 73 15.28 -12.19 1.06
CA GLY A 73 15.55 -12.49 2.45
C GLY A 73 15.40 -11.29 3.39
N ILE A 74 15.25 -11.63 4.67
CA ILE A 74 15.09 -10.68 5.76
C ILE A 74 16.49 -10.13 6.12
N PRO A 75 16.67 -8.81 6.29
CA PRO A 75 17.92 -8.27 6.81
C PRO A 75 18.29 -8.93 8.14
N ARG A 76 19.58 -9.22 8.38
CA ARG A 76 20.05 -9.82 9.66
C ARG A 76 19.52 -8.96 10.83
N GLY A 77 18.83 -9.61 11.78
CA GLY A 77 18.14 -8.95 12.90
C GLY A 77 16.74 -8.41 12.58
N GLY A 78 16.00 -9.00 11.62
CA GLY A 78 14.65 -8.58 11.22
C GLY A 78 13.52 -9.57 11.53
N PHE A 79 12.33 -8.99 11.75
CA PHE A 79 10.95 -9.53 11.86
C PHE A 79 10.77 -11.04 11.98
N THR A 80 10.69 -11.55 13.20
CA THR A 80 10.51 -12.99 13.46
C THR A 80 9.05 -13.42 13.64
N SER A 81 8.09 -12.50 13.82
CA SER A 81 6.67 -12.84 14.01
C SER A 81 5.92 -13.06 12.68
N PHE A 82 6.04 -12.13 11.74
CA PHE A 82 5.33 -12.18 10.45
C PHE A 82 6.00 -13.08 9.41
N ALA A 83 7.30 -13.33 9.56
CA ALA A 83 8.12 -13.78 8.44
C ALA A 83 8.35 -15.29 8.33
N LYS A 84 7.55 -16.10 9.04
CA LYS A 84 7.89 -17.52 9.23
C LYS A 84 7.77 -18.37 7.96
N ASP A 85 6.95 -17.99 6.98
CA ASP A 85 6.66 -18.87 5.83
C ASP A 85 6.89 -18.26 4.42
N TYR A 86 7.26 -16.98 4.31
CA TYR A 86 7.41 -16.32 3.00
C TYR A 86 8.80 -15.67 2.85
N GLN A 87 9.48 -15.99 1.75
CA GLN A 87 10.73 -15.33 1.36
C GLN A 87 10.40 -13.91 0.90
N TYR A 88 10.36 -12.96 1.82
CA TYR A 88 10.10 -11.58 1.45
C TYR A 88 11.26 -11.03 0.60
N TRP A 89 10.91 -10.36 -0.50
CA TRP A 89 11.80 -9.63 -1.41
C TRP A 89 12.28 -8.30 -0.79
N LEU A 90 12.56 -8.31 0.53
CA LEU A 90 12.79 -7.11 1.34
C LEU A 90 14.04 -6.33 0.97
N LYS A 91 15.07 -7.00 0.44
CA LYS A 91 16.30 -6.30 0.05
C LYS A 91 16.09 -5.54 -1.25
N SER A 92 15.44 -6.14 -2.25
CA SER A 92 15.21 -5.52 -3.57
C SER A 92 14.10 -4.48 -3.60
N THR A 93 13.12 -4.55 -2.69
CA THR A 93 12.01 -3.57 -2.66
C THR A 93 12.44 -2.22 -2.13
N LYS A 94 11.89 -1.13 -2.67
CA LYS A 94 11.94 0.19 -2.02
C LYS A 94 10.81 0.43 -1.03
N THR A 95 9.65 -0.21 -1.21
CA THR A 95 8.41 0.10 -0.48
C THR A 95 7.88 -1.09 0.30
N ILE A 96 7.66 -0.90 1.60
CA ILE A 96 7.01 -1.88 2.48
C ILE A 96 5.62 -1.35 2.85
N HIS A 97 4.59 -2.13 2.56
CA HIS A 97 3.19 -1.79 2.77
C HIS A 97 2.59 -2.60 3.92
N PHE A 98 2.02 -1.95 4.94
CA PHE A 98 1.31 -2.61 6.03
C PHE A 98 -0.20 -2.60 5.75
N ASN A 99 -0.78 -3.80 5.71
CA ASN A 99 -2.20 -4.00 5.53
C ASN A 99 -2.97 -3.85 6.85
N ALA A 100 -4.24 -3.44 6.77
CA ALA A 100 -5.18 -3.68 7.85
C ALA A 100 -5.61 -5.16 7.78
N GLU A 101 -5.29 -5.94 8.81
CA GLU A 101 -5.70 -7.35 8.87
C GLU A 101 -7.16 -7.49 9.29
N ASP A 102 -7.80 -8.59 8.86
CA ASP A 102 -9.13 -8.96 9.34
C ASP A 102 -9.03 -9.45 10.79
N GLU A 103 -9.56 -8.67 11.72
CA GLU A 103 -9.56 -8.97 13.15
C GLU A 103 -10.29 -10.27 13.49
N SER A 104 -11.19 -10.74 12.62
CA SER A 104 -11.94 -11.97 12.84
C SER A 104 -11.13 -13.25 12.66
N GLU A 105 -9.96 -13.20 12.01
CA GLU A 105 -9.07 -14.37 11.83
C GLU A 105 -7.99 -14.48 12.93
N LEU A 106 -7.97 -13.61 13.94
CA LEU A 106 -6.90 -13.55 14.95
C LEU A 106 -7.28 -14.25 16.28
N ASP A 107 -6.69 -15.41 16.53
CA ASP A 107 -6.80 -16.17 17.80
C ASP A 107 -5.84 -15.68 18.92
N MET A 108 -5.00 -14.66 18.66
CA MET A 108 -3.95 -14.19 19.60
C MET A 108 -4.25 -12.81 20.22
N PRO A 109 -3.65 -12.47 21.39
CA PRO A 109 -3.82 -11.15 21.99
C PRO A 109 -3.23 -10.07 21.07
N MET A 110 -4.11 -9.29 20.44
CA MET A 110 -3.84 -8.20 19.50
C MET A 110 -2.67 -7.29 19.91
N ASN A 111 -2.56 -6.98 21.21
CA ASN A 111 -1.56 -6.06 21.75
C ASN A 111 -0.10 -6.47 21.45
N MET A 112 0.19 -7.77 21.37
CA MET A 112 1.55 -8.25 21.06
C MET A 112 1.93 -8.09 19.59
N TRP A 113 0.97 -8.21 18.66
CA TRP A 113 1.23 -8.02 17.23
C TRP A 113 1.43 -6.54 16.93
N LEU A 114 0.60 -5.70 17.54
CA LEU A 114 0.66 -4.24 17.51
C LEU A 114 2.02 -3.64 17.86
N GLU A 115 2.59 -4.00 19.00
CA GLU A 115 3.91 -3.49 19.40
C GLU A 115 5.00 -3.95 18.43
N ASN A 116 4.89 -5.17 17.91
CA ASN A 116 5.80 -5.67 16.90
C ASN A 116 5.64 -4.89 15.59
N ASP A 117 4.43 -4.72 15.05
CA ASP A 117 4.16 -3.93 13.83
C ASP A 117 4.69 -2.50 13.92
N MET A 118 4.50 -1.84 15.06
CA MET A 118 5.00 -0.48 15.30
C MET A 118 6.53 -0.44 15.29
N LEU A 119 7.18 -1.35 16.03
CA LEU A 119 8.64 -1.48 16.00
C LEU A 119 9.12 -1.78 14.57
N ASP A 120 8.31 -2.50 13.82
CA ASP A 120 8.62 -2.94 12.48
C ASP A 120 8.56 -1.79 11.49
N MET A 121 7.54 -0.93 11.54
CA MET A 121 7.48 0.32 10.77
C MET A 121 8.67 1.24 11.05
N LEU A 122 9.02 1.46 12.32
CA LEU A 122 10.16 2.31 12.67
C LEU A 122 11.48 1.72 12.14
N LYS A 123 11.63 0.38 12.16
CA LYS A 123 12.79 -0.29 11.56
C LYS A 123 12.79 -0.17 10.03
N VAL A 124 11.64 -0.17 9.35
CA VAL A 124 11.52 0.07 7.90
C VAL A 124 12.12 1.44 7.56
N VAL A 125 11.65 2.49 8.24
CA VAL A 125 12.12 3.88 8.02
C VAL A 125 13.61 4.00 8.31
N ARG A 126 14.09 3.46 9.44
CA ARG A 126 15.53 3.47 9.80
C ARG A 126 16.42 2.75 8.80
N ARG A 127 15.88 1.85 7.99
CA ARG A 127 16.60 1.14 6.93
C ARG A 127 16.55 1.86 5.58
N GLY A 128 16.00 3.08 5.53
CA GLY A 128 15.90 3.89 4.32
C GLY A 128 14.93 3.33 3.29
N LYS A 129 13.93 2.56 3.73
CA LYS A 129 12.83 2.06 2.88
C LYS A 129 11.62 2.99 3.00
N GLU A 130 10.85 3.07 1.94
CA GLU A 130 9.58 3.80 1.93
C GLU A 130 8.51 3.03 2.70
N LEU A 131 7.86 3.71 3.64
CA LEU A 131 6.73 3.16 4.38
C LEU A 131 5.42 3.46 3.64
N SER A 132 4.60 2.43 3.47
CA SER A 132 3.22 2.53 3.03
C SER A 132 2.31 1.83 4.02
N ILE A 133 1.11 2.36 4.27
CA ILE A 133 0.12 1.75 5.17
C ILE A 133 -1.29 1.87 4.56
N SER A 134 -2.17 0.92 4.88
CA SER A 134 -3.60 1.07 4.57
C SER A 134 -4.22 2.20 5.37
N ALA A 135 -5.13 2.97 4.77
CA ALA A 135 -5.90 4.00 5.48
C ALA A 135 -6.68 3.41 6.67
N ASP A 136 -7.15 2.15 6.58
CA ASP A 136 -7.95 1.52 7.64
C ASP A 136 -7.15 1.25 8.93
N LEU A 137 -5.81 1.27 8.84
CA LEU A 137 -4.93 1.23 10.01
C LEU A 137 -4.95 2.53 10.83
N ILE A 138 -5.40 3.66 10.27
CA ILE A 138 -5.40 4.96 10.95
C ILE A 138 -6.77 5.62 11.02
N GLN A 139 -7.51 5.60 9.92
CA GLN A 139 -8.80 6.20 9.75
C GLN A 139 -9.35 5.67 8.42
N PRO A 140 -10.44 4.89 8.43
CA PRO A 140 -10.95 4.33 7.21
C PRO A 140 -11.37 5.40 6.19
N PHE A 141 -11.01 5.18 4.93
CA PHE A 141 -11.38 6.07 3.83
C PHE A 141 -12.81 5.81 3.32
N ILE A 142 -13.29 4.58 3.48
CA ILE A 142 -14.66 4.18 3.16
C ILE A 142 -15.48 4.20 4.46
N ARG A 143 -16.56 5.01 4.48
CA ARG A 143 -17.31 5.39 5.69
C ARG A 143 -17.89 4.24 6.54
N PHE A 144 -18.00 3.04 5.99
CA PHE A 144 -18.64 1.90 6.67
C PHE A 144 -17.66 0.92 7.29
N HIS A 145 -16.36 1.18 7.16
CA HIS A 145 -15.35 0.43 7.88
C HIS A 145 -15.25 0.97 9.29
N ASN A 146 -15.27 0.05 10.26
CA ASN A 146 -14.81 0.39 11.59
C ASN A 146 -13.31 0.67 11.50
N PRO A 147 -12.79 1.69 12.20
CA PRO A 147 -11.35 1.81 12.36
C PRO A 147 -10.81 0.48 12.88
N SER A 148 -9.65 0.05 12.38
CA SER A 148 -8.95 -1.05 13.04
C SER A 148 -8.81 -0.71 14.52
N SER A 149 -8.91 -1.72 15.36
CA SER A 149 -8.57 -1.67 16.78
C SER A 149 -7.18 -1.08 17.02
N CYS A 150 -6.29 -1.20 16.03
CA CYS A 150 -4.94 -0.65 16.01
C CYS A 150 -4.86 0.86 15.74
N SER A 151 -5.98 1.50 15.37
CA SER A 151 -6.02 2.88 14.89
C SER A 151 -5.42 3.91 15.86
N GLY A 152 -5.67 3.75 17.17
CA GLY A 152 -5.10 4.64 18.18
C GLY A 152 -3.58 4.54 18.26
N LEU A 153 -3.05 3.31 18.32
CA LEU A 153 -1.61 3.05 18.40
C LEU A 153 -0.87 3.45 17.11
N MET A 154 -1.50 3.25 15.95
CA MET A 154 -0.92 3.69 14.69
C MET A 154 -0.81 5.21 14.62
N GLN A 155 -1.85 5.92 15.06
CA GLN A 155 -1.83 7.37 15.19
C GLN A 155 -0.70 7.82 16.11
N HIS A 156 -0.48 7.11 17.23
CA HIS A 156 0.64 7.38 18.13
C HIS A 156 1.98 7.33 17.40
N VAL A 157 2.33 6.22 16.73
CA VAL A 157 3.62 6.14 16.01
C VAL A 157 3.76 7.25 14.97
N LEU A 158 2.74 7.44 14.15
CA LEU A 158 2.83 8.39 13.05
C LEU A 158 2.94 9.84 13.55
N PHE A 159 2.24 10.17 14.63
CA PHE A 159 2.21 11.53 15.17
C PHE A 159 3.40 11.82 16.09
N ASP A 160 3.77 10.89 16.99
CA ASP A 160 4.94 11.02 17.88
C ASP A 160 6.24 11.12 17.08
N GLU A 161 6.47 10.14 16.20
CA GLU A 161 7.73 9.99 15.47
C GLU A 161 7.73 10.75 14.13
N ARG A 162 6.63 11.46 13.83
CA ARG A 162 6.43 12.28 12.62
C ARG A 162 6.78 11.52 11.33
N VAL A 163 6.38 10.26 11.27
CA VAL A 163 6.78 9.36 10.20
C VAL A 163 6.05 9.73 8.90
N ALA A 164 6.79 10.30 7.96
CA ALA A 164 6.30 10.48 6.61
C ALA A 164 6.05 9.11 5.96
N CYS A 165 4.86 8.91 5.42
CA CYS A 165 4.50 7.66 4.79
C CYS A 165 3.49 7.84 3.65
N THR A 166 3.38 6.78 2.85
CA THR A 166 2.34 6.65 1.85
C THR A 166 1.10 6.02 2.46
N ILE A 167 -0.07 6.61 2.23
CA ILE A 167 -1.36 6.07 2.65
C ILE A 167 -2.07 5.50 1.43
N ALA A 168 -2.31 4.19 1.43
CA ALA A 168 -3.20 3.56 0.48
C ALA A 168 -4.65 3.83 0.92
N LEU A 169 -5.32 4.77 0.25
CA LEU A 169 -6.68 5.18 0.58
C LEU A 169 -7.70 4.06 0.34
N GLN A 170 -7.50 3.29 -0.73
CA GLN A 170 -8.39 2.22 -1.13
C GLN A 170 -7.58 1.18 -1.91
N THR A 171 -7.95 -0.09 -1.74
CA THR A 171 -7.43 -1.17 -2.57
C THR A 171 -8.43 -1.50 -3.69
N VAL A 172 -7.93 -1.67 -4.91
CA VAL A 172 -8.71 -2.08 -6.07
C VAL A 172 -8.12 -3.35 -6.65
N MET A 173 -8.95 -4.37 -6.80
CA MET A 173 -8.56 -5.65 -7.39
C MET A 173 -8.77 -5.63 -8.90
N ILE A 174 -7.77 -6.09 -9.64
CA ILE A 174 -7.83 -6.22 -11.09
C ILE A 174 -7.70 -7.69 -11.46
N LYS A 175 -8.80 -8.27 -11.96
CA LYS A 175 -8.89 -9.69 -12.32
C LYS A 175 -8.34 -9.98 -13.72
N ALA A 176 -7.08 -9.62 -13.96
CA ALA A 176 -6.46 -9.75 -15.28
C ALA A 176 -5.31 -10.77 -15.29
N THR A 177 -5.05 -11.35 -16.46
CA THR A 177 -3.84 -12.17 -16.68
C THR A 177 -2.59 -11.28 -16.75
N HIS A 178 -1.41 -11.86 -16.47
CA HIS A 178 -0.13 -11.15 -16.64
C HIS A 178 0.07 -10.65 -18.09
N ALA A 179 -0.42 -11.40 -19.09
CA ALA A 179 -0.34 -10.98 -20.49
C ALA A 179 -1.18 -9.73 -20.78
N GLN A 180 -2.39 -9.64 -20.19
CA GLN A 180 -3.21 -8.44 -20.28
C GLN A 180 -2.52 -7.27 -19.56
N ALA A 181 -2.06 -7.45 -18.32
CA ALA A 181 -1.33 -6.40 -17.58
C ALA A 181 -0.14 -5.85 -18.38
N ARG A 182 0.67 -6.72 -19.00
CA ARG A 182 1.77 -6.34 -19.90
C ARG A 182 1.34 -5.46 -21.06
N ARG A 183 0.24 -5.80 -21.72
CA ARG A 183 -0.26 -5.05 -22.88
C ARG A 183 -0.58 -3.60 -22.53
N PHE A 184 -1.00 -3.34 -21.29
CA PHE A 184 -1.29 -1.99 -20.79
C PHE A 184 -0.08 -1.31 -20.12
N GLY A 185 1.07 -1.99 -20.04
CA GLY A 185 2.25 -1.46 -19.33
C GLY A 185 2.05 -1.34 -17.82
N LEU A 186 1.13 -2.11 -17.24
CA LEU A 186 0.80 -2.09 -15.81
C LEU A 186 1.48 -3.25 -15.07
N PHE A 187 1.55 -3.13 -13.74
CA PHE A 187 2.05 -4.16 -12.84
C PHE A 187 3.49 -4.61 -13.16
N GLY A 188 4.38 -3.69 -13.54
CA GLY A 188 5.77 -4.03 -13.89
C GLY A 188 5.88 -5.09 -14.99
N GLY A 189 4.97 -5.06 -15.97
CA GLY A 189 4.85 -6.11 -16.97
C GLY A 189 4.28 -7.43 -16.41
N GLY A 190 3.43 -7.34 -15.39
CA GLY A 190 2.84 -8.45 -14.65
C GLY A 190 3.68 -8.98 -13.49
N ASP A 191 4.93 -8.56 -13.33
CA ASP A 191 5.82 -9.07 -12.28
C ASP A 191 5.76 -8.28 -10.97
N GLU A 192 5.07 -7.12 -10.93
CA GLU A 192 4.75 -6.36 -9.73
C GLU A 192 3.26 -6.53 -9.42
N ALA A 193 2.90 -7.50 -8.58
CA ALA A 193 1.50 -7.85 -8.35
C ALA A 193 0.69 -6.76 -7.60
N ALA A 194 1.36 -5.75 -7.05
CA ALA A 194 0.74 -4.58 -6.46
C ALA A 194 1.43 -3.30 -6.93
N GLN A 195 0.64 -2.23 -7.12
CA GLN A 195 1.13 -0.90 -7.49
C GLN A 195 0.37 0.20 -6.72
N LEU A 196 1.09 1.27 -6.37
CA LEU A 196 0.54 2.46 -5.71
C LEU A 196 0.48 3.60 -6.73
N VAL A 197 -0.73 4.09 -7.00
CA VAL A 197 -1.00 5.09 -8.05
C VAL A 197 -1.47 6.38 -7.40
N ASP A 198 -1.03 7.53 -7.92
CA ASP A 198 -1.54 8.82 -7.48
C ASP A 198 -3.03 8.96 -7.85
N PRO A 199 -3.92 9.32 -6.91
CA PRO A 199 -5.33 9.57 -7.25
C PRO A 199 -5.54 10.68 -8.30
N GLU A 200 -4.55 11.53 -8.54
CA GLU A 200 -4.58 12.60 -9.54
C GLU A 200 -3.95 12.17 -10.89
N ASP A 201 -3.39 10.96 -10.99
CA ASP A 201 -2.83 10.41 -12.24
C ASP A 201 -3.93 9.77 -13.09
N ASP A 202 -4.71 10.63 -13.75
CA ASP A 202 -5.81 10.23 -14.63
C ASP A 202 -5.34 9.30 -15.76
N GLU A 203 -4.13 9.48 -16.28
CA GLU A 203 -3.61 8.65 -17.38
C GLU A 203 -3.45 7.20 -16.91
N THR A 204 -2.79 7.00 -15.76
CA THR A 204 -2.58 5.66 -15.21
C THR A 204 -3.90 5.05 -14.73
N LEU A 205 -4.78 5.84 -14.09
CA LEU A 205 -6.09 5.37 -13.65
C LEU A 205 -6.97 4.90 -14.83
N ASN A 206 -6.92 5.59 -15.96
CA ASN A 206 -7.62 5.17 -17.18
C ASN A 206 -7.07 3.86 -17.74
N LYS A 207 -5.74 3.64 -17.72
CA LYS A 207 -5.15 2.34 -18.11
C LYS A 207 -5.66 1.21 -17.22
N PHE A 208 -5.77 1.44 -15.91
CA PHE A 208 -6.34 0.46 -14.98
C PHE A 208 -7.82 0.19 -15.25
N LYS A 209 -8.60 1.23 -15.55
CA LYS A 209 -10.01 1.11 -15.93
C LYS A 209 -10.18 0.30 -17.21
N ASP A 210 -9.39 0.57 -18.24
CA ASP A 210 -9.43 -0.17 -19.49
C ASP A 210 -9.05 -1.64 -19.30
N LEU A 211 -8.02 -1.91 -18.49
CA LEU A 211 -7.63 -3.27 -18.13
C LEU A 211 -8.76 -4.00 -17.39
N TRP A 212 -9.43 -3.33 -16.46
CA TRP A 212 -10.58 -3.88 -15.72
C TRP A 212 -11.78 -4.18 -16.63
N ILE A 213 -12.12 -3.28 -17.56
CA ILE A 213 -13.17 -3.50 -18.57
C ILE A 213 -12.83 -4.71 -19.44
N LEU A 214 -11.58 -4.80 -19.91
CA LEU A 214 -11.13 -5.90 -20.77
C LEU A 214 -11.13 -7.25 -20.05
N SER A 215 -10.89 -7.28 -18.74
CA SER A 215 -10.75 -8.50 -17.96
C SER A 215 -12.08 -9.10 -17.49
N ASP A 216 -13.19 -8.75 -18.15
CA ASP A 216 -14.56 -9.07 -17.70
C ASP A 216 -14.83 -8.64 -16.25
N GLY A 217 -14.22 -7.52 -15.85
CA GLY A 217 -14.38 -6.94 -14.52
C GLY A 217 -15.78 -6.40 -14.24
N SER A 218 -16.68 -6.45 -15.23
CA SER A 218 -18.05 -5.92 -15.17
C SER A 218 -18.91 -6.47 -14.02
N HIS A 219 -18.53 -7.63 -13.48
CA HIS A 219 -19.20 -8.25 -12.33
C HIS A 219 -18.65 -7.80 -10.96
N ASP A 220 -17.53 -7.08 -10.93
CA ASP A 220 -16.97 -6.50 -9.71
C ASP A 220 -17.59 -5.11 -9.46
N MET A 221 -18.67 -5.10 -8.69
CA MET A 221 -19.38 -3.88 -8.33
C MET A 221 -18.52 -2.89 -7.52
N THR A 222 -17.52 -3.36 -6.78
CA THR A 222 -16.66 -2.50 -5.96
C THR A 222 -15.70 -1.73 -6.84
N ALA A 223 -15.03 -2.42 -7.77
CA ALA A 223 -14.16 -1.78 -8.77
C ALA A 223 -14.97 -0.85 -9.70
N ALA A 224 -16.17 -1.23 -10.12
CA ALA A 224 -17.04 -0.38 -10.93
C ALA A 224 -17.36 0.95 -10.22
N LYS A 225 -17.85 0.90 -8.97
CA LYS A 225 -18.13 2.10 -8.17
C LYS A 225 -16.89 2.96 -7.95
N PHE A 226 -15.72 2.34 -7.78
CA PHE A 226 -14.46 3.07 -7.70
C PHE A 226 -14.20 3.85 -9.00
N PHE A 227 -14.18 3.19 -10.15
CA PHE A 227 -13.89 3.83 -11.44
C PHE A 227 -14.95 4.82 -11.94
N GLU A 228 -16.18 4.74 -11.41
CA GLU A 228 -17.23 5.74 -11.62
C GLU A 228 -17.02 7.01 -10.80
N THR A 229 -16.32 6.91 -9.67
CA THR A 229 -16.19 8.02 -8.71
C THR A 229 -14.81 8.66 -8.69
N VAL A 230 -13.74 7.89 -8.94
CA VAL A 230 -12.35 8.37 -8.97
C VAL A 230 -12.17 9.49 -9.99
N GLY A 231 -11.37 10.51 -9.65
CA GLY A 231 -11.18 11.72 -10.46
C GLY A 231 -12.38 12.67 -10.50
N GLY A 232 -13.52 12.30 -9.88
CA GLY A 232 -14.71 13.15 -9.83
C GLY A 232 -14.78 14.04 -8.57
N PRO A 233 -15.62 15.10 -8.58
CA PRO A 233 -15.77 16.01 -7.44
C PRO A 233 -16.15 15.32 -6.12
N ARG A 234 -16.88 14.20 -6.21
CA ARG A 234 -17.26 13.40 -5.04
C ARG A 234 -16.06 12.72 -4.41
N PHE A 235 -15.09 12.28 -5.20
CA PHE A 235 -13.88 11.64 -4.71
C PHE A 235 -12.92 12.66 -4.10
N ASP A 236 -12.75 13.82 -4.73
CA ASP A 236 -12.00 14.94 -4.16
C ASP A 236 -12.57 15.38 -2.81
N PHE A 237 -13.89 15.48 -2.72
CA PHE A 237 -14.58 15.78 -1.47
C PHE A 237 -14.27 14.73 -0.40
N ARG A 238 -14.22 13.44 -0.76
CA ARG A 238 -13.86 12.37 0.18
C ARG A 238 -12.41 12.50 0.65
N ILE A 239 -11.47 12.80 -0.25
CA ILE A 239 -10.06 13.03 0.10
C ILE A 239 -9.92 14.21 1.06
N LYS A 240 -10.51 15.35 0.72
CA LYS A 240 -10.47 16.57 1.56
C LYS A 240 -11.04 16.29 2.95
N ARG A 241 -12.22 15.68 3.00
CA ARG A 241 -12.85 15.31 4.27
C ARG A 241 -12.01 14.33 5.08
N TRP A 242 -11.44 13.30 4.44
CA TRP A 242 -10.60 12.33 5.12
C TRP A 242 -9.34 12.98 5.71
N ARG A 243 -8.67 13.85 4.95
CA ARG A 243 -7.52 14.64 5.43
C ARG A 243 -7.89 15.52 6.62
N ALA A 244 -9.04 16.20 6.54
CA ALA A 244 -9.53 17.04 7.63
C ALA A 244 -9.81 16.24 8.91
N GLU A 245 -10.42 15.06 8.81
CA GLU A 245 -10.64 14.18 9.97
C GLU A 245 -9.32 13.68 10.56
N LEU A 246 -8.33 13.34 9.72
CA LEU A 246 -7.01 12.95 10.21
C LEU A 246 -6.30 14.11 10.92
N ALA A 247 -6.40 15.32 10.39
CA ALA A 247 -5.89 16.53 11.03
C ALA A 247 -6.59 16.81 12.37
N VAL A 248 -7.91 16.62 12.46
CA VAL A 248 -8.64 16.70 13.74
C VAL A 248 -8.08 15.72 14.76
N LYS A 249 -7.84 14.46 14.36
CA LYS A 249 -7.25 13.45 15.25
C LYS A 249 -5.85 13.84 15.72
N PHE A 250 -5.02 14.39 14.83
CA PHE A 250 -3.71 14.91 15.20
C PHE A 250 -3.81 16.04 16.22
N ILE A 251 -4.68 17.04 15.99
CA ILE A 251 -4.88 18.14 16.96
C ILE A 251 -5.33 17.60 18.32
N GLN A 252 -6.30 16.69 18.34
CA GLN A 252 -6.77 16.04 19.57
C GLN A 252 -5.67 15.27 20.28
N TRP A 253 -4.83 14.57 19.52
CA TRP A 253 -3.68 13.85 20.02
C TRP A 253 -2.65 14.82 20.62
N SER A 254 -2.27 15.89 19.91
CA SER A 254 -1.31 16.89 20.37
C SER A 254 -1.75 17.55 21.66
N LEU A 255 -3.04 17.86 21.81
CA LEU A 255 -3.60 18.40 23.06
C LEU A 255 -3.51 17.42 24.23
N ARG A 256 -3.67 16.12 23.97
CA ARG A 256 -3.66 15.09 25.01
C ARG A 256 -2.25 14.78 25.50
N PHE A 257 -1.26 14.78 24.61
CA PHE A 257 0.10 14.31 24.91
C PHE A 257 1.14 15.44 25.01
N ASN A 258 0.78 16.67 24.62
CA ASN A 258 1.58 17.87 24.87
C ASN A 258 0.77 18.97 25.61
N PRO A 259 0.32 18.72 26.85
CA PRO A 259 -0.54 19.65 27.60
C PRO A 259 0.18 20.91 28.11
N LEU A 260 1.51 21.01 27.94
CA LEU A 260 2.31 22.10 28.51
C LEU A 260 2.25 23.41 27.69
N GLY A 261 1.60 23.41 26.52
CA GLY A 261 1.29 24.62 25.75
C GLY A 261 -0.10 25.17 26.07
N ALA A 262 -0.17 26.13 27.01
CA ALA A 262 -1.17 27.18 27.27
C ALA A 262 -2.72 26.96 27.04
N PRO A 263 -3.59 27.50 27.92
CA PRO A 263 -5.05 27.57 27.74
C PRO A 263 -5.56 28.24 26.45
N GLN A 264 -4.75 29.04 25.77
CA GLN A 264 -5.12 29.65 24.49
C GLN A 264 -5.12 28.63 23.34
N LEU A 265 -4.27 27.60 23.40
CA LEU A 265 -4.22 26.52 22.42
C LEU A 265 -5.50 25.67 22.45
N THR A 266 -6.15 25.50 23.60
CA THR A 266 -7.37 24.68 23.71
C THR A 266 -8.59 25.36 23.08
N HIS A 267 -8.75 26.69 23.23
CA HIS A 267 -9.82 27.43 22.57
C HIS A 267 -9.62 27.49 21.05
N ASN A 268 -8.39 27.79 20.61
CA ASN A 268 -8.04 27.80 19.19
C ASN A 268 -8.21 26.42 18.56
N ALA A 269 -7.90 25.34 19.28
CA ALA A 269 -8.09 23.98 18.80
C ALA A 269 -9.57 23.59 18.66
N ALA A 270 -10.44 23.98 19.59
CA ALA A 270 -11.87 23.72 19.48
C ALA A 270 -12.47 24.41 18.23
N GLN A 271 -12.09 25.68 17.99
CA GLN A 271 -12.49 26.42 16.79
C GLN A 271 -11.90 25.80 15.52
N ALA A 272 -10.63 25.42 15.52
CA ALA A 272 -9.96 24.77 14.41
C ALA A 272 -10.62 23.42 14.04
N ILE A 273 -10.94 22.59 15.04
CA ILE A 273 -11.64 21.31 14.84
C ILE A 273 -13.03 21.55 14.24
N GLN A 274 -13.79 22.52 14.78
CA GLN A 274 -15.10 22.87 14.23
C GLN A 274 -14.99 23.36 12.78
N TRP A 275 -14.02 24.22 12.51
CA TRP A 275 -13.77 24.77 11.18
C TRP A 275 -13.39 23.66 10.18
N LEU A 276 -12.51 22.73 10.56
CA LEU A 276 -12.09 21.59 9.74
C LEU A 276 -13.25 20.70 9.35
N ARG A 277 -14.18 20.46 10.29
CA ARG A 277 -15.39 19.65 10.05
C ARG A 277 -16.40 20.32 9.12
N GLN A 278 -16.32 21.64 8.96
CA GLN A 278 -17.24 22.40 8.10
C GLN A 278 -16.66 22.66 6.70
N ASN A 279 -15.35 22.94 6.62
CA ASN A 279 -14.72 23.45 5.39
C ASN A 279 -13.79 22.43 4.72
N PHE A 280 -13.26 21.45 5.47
CA PHE A 280 -12.35 20.40 5.02
C PHE A 280 -11.03 20.85 4.37
N ASP A 281 -10.73 22.15 4.34
CA ASP A 281 -9.54 22.70 3.65
C ASP A 281 -8.44 23.09 4.65
N LEU A 282 -7.39 22.28 4.77
CA LEU A 282 -6.31 22.53 5.74
C LEU A 282 -5.61 23.89 5.57
N ARG A 283 -5.71 24.55 4.40
CA ARG A 283 -4.87 25.71 4.05
C ARG A 283 -5.56 27.06 4.22
N GLN A 284 -6.86 27.13 4.44
CA GLN A 284 -7.58 28.43 4.43
C GLN A 284 -7.68 29.12 5.80
N ASN A 285 -7.23 28.48 6.88
CA ASN A 285 -7.36 29.03 8.22
C ASN A 285 -5.99 29.05 8.93
N HIS A 286 -5.53 30.24 9.29
CA HIS A 286 -4.23 30.44 9.95
C HIS A 286 -4.10 29.67 11.28
N ALA A 287 -5.16 29.65 12.10
CA ALA A 287 -5.14 28.91 13.36
C ALA A 287 -5.05 27.38 13.15
N VAL A 288 -5.64 26.88 12.06
CA VAL A 288 -5.49 25.48 11.65
C VAL A 288 -4.06 25.21 11.19
N GLN A 289 -3.48 26.09 10.38
CA GLN A 289 -2.10 25.94 9.91
C GLN A 289 -1.10 25.91 11.07
N GLU A 290 -1.23 26.82 12.04
CA GLU A 290 -0.37 26.87 13.22
C GLU A 290 -0.44 25.58 14.04
N LEU A 291 -1.63 25.00 14.20
CA LEU A 291 -1.82 23.72 14.90
C LEU A 291 -1.33 22.50 14.09
N LEU A 292 -1.12 22.65 12.79
CA LEU A 292 -0.70 21.59 11.87
C LEU A 292 0.73 21.79 11.36
N ASP A 293 1.51 22.71 11.92
CA ASP A 293 2.90 22.97 11.50
C ASP A 293 3.76 21.70 11.59
N ASP A 294 3.50 20.90 12.63
CA ASP A 294 4.15 19.61 12.88
C ASP A 294 3.37 18.40 12.33
N PHE A 295 2.32 18.63 11.52
CA PHE A 295 1.51 17.53 10.98
C PHE A 295 2.33 16.70 9.97
N PRO A 296 2.41 15.36 10.12
CA PRO A 296 3.21 14.54 9.22
C PRO A 296 2.75 14.63 7.76
N GLU A 297 3.70 14.58 6.83
CA GLU A 297 3.39 14.57 5.41
C GLU A 297 2.94 13.17 4.97
N PHE A 298 1.71 13.09 4.43
CA PHE A 298 1.12 11.85 3.91
C PHE A 298 0.94 11.91 2.40
N LYS A 299 1.60 11.00 1.68
CA LYS A 299 1.39 10.79 0.24
C LYS A 299 0.19 9.88 0.04
N LEU A 300 -0.88 10.37 -0.59
CA LEU A 300 -2.08 9.57 -0.79
C LEU A 300 -1.95 8.77 -2.09
N ARG A 301 -2.30 7.48 -2.05
CA ARG A 301 -2.24 6.58 -3.20
C ARG A 301 -3.45 5.65 -3.24
N ILE A 302 -3.74 5.12 -4.42
CA ILE A 302 -4.65 3.99 -4.62
C ILE A 302 -3.80 2.75 -4.86
N MET A 303 -4.09 1.69 -4.11
CA MET A 303 -3.39 0.43 -4.27
C MET A 303 -4.14 -0.44 -5.26
N PHE A 304 -3.52 -0.76 -6.38
CA PHE A 304 -4.03 -1.76 -7.31
C PHE A 304 -3.35 -3.10 -7.05
N ARG A 305 -4.12 -4.19 -7.08
CA ARG A 305 -3.61 -5.55 -6.95
C ARG A 305 -4.03 -6.41 -8.14
N LEU A 306 -3.08 -7.10 -8.74
CA LEU A 306 -3.33 -8.05 -9.82
C LEU A 306 -3.77 -9.39 -9.24
N CYS A 307 -4.95 -9.87 -9.65
CA CYS A 307 -5.45 -11.19 -9.31
C CYS A 307 -5.66 -12.01 -10.59
N PRO A 308 -4.64 -12.75 -11.05
CA PRO A 308 -4.77 -13.58 -12.22
C PRO A 308 -5.87 -14.64 -12.01
N PRO A 309 -6.76 -14.86 -12.99
CA PRO A 309 -7.73 -15.93 -12.91
C PRO A 309 -7.01 -17.27 -12.76
N ARG A 310 -7.65 -18.22 -12.06
CA ARG A 310 -7.11 -19.58 -11.98
C ARG A 310 -6.91 -20.09 -13.41
N ALA A 311 -5.69 -20.54 -13.72
CA ALA A 311 -5.47 -21.32 -14.94
C ALA A 311 -6.49 -22.46 -14.92
N ARG A 312 -7.41 -22.49 -15.89
CA ARG A 312 -8.24 -23.68 -16.08
C ARG A 312 -7.25 -24.82 -16.27
N ARG A 313 -7.23 -25.78 -15.35
CA ARG A 313 -6.57 -27.06 -15.64
C ARG A 313 -7.26 -27.54 -16.89
N ASN A 314 -6.56 -27.52 -18.03
CA ASN A 314 -7.02 -28.24 -19.19
C ASN A 314 -7.21 -29.67 -18.70
N MET A 315 -8.46 -30.08 -18.49
CA MET A 315 -8.80 -31.49 -18.42
C MET A 315 -8.46 -32.00 -19.80
N ILE A 316 -7.27 -32.58 -19.90
CA ILE A 316 -6.91 -33.44 -21.02
C ILE A 316 -7.94 -34.56 -20.94
N MET A 317 -8.96 -34.48 -21.80
CA MET A 317 -9.74 -35.64 -22.21
C MET A 317 -8.86 -36.49 -23.12
#